data_AF-A0A4R0H7Y2-F1
#
_entry.id   AF-A0A4R0H7Y2-F1
#
_cell.length_a   1.000
_cell.length_b   1.000
_cell.length_c   1.000
_cell.angle_alpha   90.00
_cell.angle_beta   90.00
_cell.angle_gamma   90.00
#
_symmetry.space_group_name_H-M   'P 1'
#
loop_
_entity.id
_entity.type
_entity.pdbx_description
1 polymer ?
#
loop_
_entity_poly.entity_id
_entity_poly.type
_entity_poly.pdbx_seq_one_letter_code
_entity_poly.pdbx_strand_id
1 'polypeptide(L)'
;MAFTQDILAELAEIAPGSPVAQARDTRDAATQHAQGSYQALFDVQEDAFTADERYSVAAKVAKWHNANELAAHYAGFGLADPTSARLTPALEFARLLTFSPVKATPQALNTLVAAGWKKESIVTLAQLVAFVSFQSRLLAGLRLLNGKTVADSDISVVAGVWHTDAKTQSGKAAPVQFTQQELGWEPWLAAKPLAEFTPDEQAILAKFGHTDSDYFRLLGRNLPVLEQRTLTDKGIFYTPGGLPRAERELAATAASKINGCIYCASVHARKTSQLSKDDNAVETLLAVQPGEILSKGQSARWQAEIDAAAALSVTPPALTVAHLERLNAQGLDTLQQLDLIQSAAFFAWANRLMLTLGEPYLP
;
A
#
# COMPACT_ATOMS: atom_id res chain seq x y z
N MET A 1 -27.28 14.16 4.30
CA MET A 1 -26.99 12.97 5.13
C MET A 1 -26.46 11.90 4.19
N ALA A 2 -25.14 11.80 4.04
CA ALA A 2 -24.53 10.84 3.15
C ALA A 2 -23.85 9.76 4.00
N PHE A 3 -24.56 8.68 4.29
CA PHE A 3 -23.87 7.42 4.51
C PHE A 3 -23.41 6.97 3.12
N THR A 4 -22.24 7.46 2.71
CA THR A 4 -21.55 6.95 1.53
C THR A 4 -21.22 5.49 1.80
N GLN A 5 -21.79 4.62 0.97
CA GLN A 5 -21.65 3.16 1.01
C GLN A 5 -20.20 2.74 1.27
N ASP A 6 -19.95 1.98 2.35
CA ASP A 6 -18.66 1.33 2.62
C ASP A 6 -18.54 0.11 1.71
N ILE A 7 -17.90 0.32 0.56
CA ILE A 7 -17.78 -0.71 -0.49
C ILE A 7 -17.03 -1.94 0.04
N LEU A 8 -16.04 -1.75 0.93
CA LEU A 8 -15.30 -2.88 1.49
C LEU A 8 -16.15 -3.69 2.46
N ALA A 9 -17.01 -3.06 3.26
CA ALA A 9 -17.93 -3.79 4.14
C ALA A 9 -18.96 -4.60 3.35
N GLU A 10 -19.49 -4.04 2.27
CA GLU A 10 -20.42 -4.73 1.37
C GLU A 10 -19.76 -5.94 0.70
N LEU A 11 -18.60 -5.75 0.05
CA LEU A 11 -17.89 -6.82 -0.65
C LEU A 11 -17.32 -7.89 0.30
N ALA A 12 -17.03 -7.54 1.55
CA ALA A 12 -16.64 -8.48 2.59
C ALA A 12 -17.85 -9.16 3.27
N GLU A 13 -19.08 -8.76 2.91
CA GLU A 13 -20.34 -9.26 3.46
C GLU A 13 -20.40 -9.14 4.99
N ILE A 14 -19.89 -8.04 5.54
CA ILE A 14 -19.78 -7.85 6.99
C ILE A 14 -21.17 -7.72 7.61
N ALA A 15 -21.50 -8.66 8.49
CA ALA A 15 -22.79 -8.65 9.17
C ALA A 15 -22.86 -7.48 10.18
N PRO A 16 -23.94 -6.68 10.21
CA PRO A 16 -24.13 -5.66 11.23
C PRO A 16 -24.00 -6.24 12.64
N GLY A 17 -23.27 -5.55 13.52
CA GLY A 17 -23.05 -5.97 14.91
C GLY A 17 -22.06 -7.13 15.11
N SER A 18 -21.50 -7.71 14.05
CA SER A 18 -20.42 -8.69 14.14
C SER A 18 -19.16 -8.11 14.82
N PRO A 19 -18.25 -8.95 15.35
CA PRO A 19 -16.97 -8.47 15.89
C PRO A 19 -16.15 -7.65 14.89
N VAL A 20 -16.21 -7.99 13.60
CA VAL A 20 -15.52 -7.24 12.53
C VAL A 20 -16.17 -5.86 12.32
N ALA A 21 -17.50 -5.77 12.36
CA ALA A 21 -18.20 -4.48 12.28
C ALA A 21 -17.80 -3.56 13.44
N GLN A 22 -17.82 -4.08 14.68
CA GLN A 22 -17.42 -3.32 15.88
C GLN A 22 -15.95 -2.87 15.82
N ALA A 23 -15.06 -3.73 15.32
CA ALA A 23 -13.65 -3.39 15.13
C ALA A 23 -13.48 -2.26 14.09
N ARG A 24 -14.26 -2.28 12.99
CA ARG A 24 -14.27 -1.23 11.98
C ARG A 24 -14.87 0.08 12.48
N ASP A 25 -15.90 0.02 13.34
CA ASP A 25 -16.45 1.21 14.01
C ASP A 25 -15.40 1.85 14.94
N THR A 26 -14.61 1.03 15.63
CA THR A 26 -13.46 1.50 16.43
C THR A 26 -12.33 2.08 15.56
N ARG A 27 -12.33 1.78 14.26
CA ARG A 27 -11.38 2.28 13.24
C ARG A 27 -12.08 3.09 12.16
N ASP A 28 -13.09 3.85 12.57
CA ASP A 28 -13.94 4.64 11.66
C ASP A 28 -13.12 5.54 10.73
N ALA A 29 -12.10 6.24 11.24
CA ALA A 29 -11.25 7.13 10.45
C ALA A 29 -10.53 6.38 9.32
N ALA A 30 -9.95 5.22 9.59
CA ALA A 30 -9.30 4.41 8.56
C ALA A 30 -10.31 3.94 7.50
N THR A 31 -11.51 3.54 7.93
CA THR A 31 -12.60 3.11 7.05
C THR A 31 -13.11 4.26 6.17
N GLN A 32 -13.44 5.40 6.77
CA GLN A 32 -13.96 6.58 6.10
C GLN A 32 -12.97 7.12 5.07
N HIS A 33 -11.68 7.19 5.40
CA HIS A 33 -10.68 7.75 4.50
C HIS A 33 -10.22 6.77 3.41
N ALA A 34 -10.32 5.45 3.64
CA ALA A 34 -10.20 4.47 2.58
C ALA A 34 -11.35 4.62 1.55
N GLN A 35 -12.58 4.83 2.01
CA GLN A 35 -13.72 5.12 1.14
C GLN A 35 -13.59 6.51 0.46
N GLY A 36 -13.05 7.50 1.15
CA GLY A 36 -12.76 8.82 0.57
C GLY A 36 -11.71 8.73 -0.54
N SER A 37 -10.73 7.84 -0.42
CA SER A 37 -9.76 7.57 -1.50
C SER A 37 -10.41 6.98 -2.74
N TYR A 38 -11.39 6.08 -2.57
CA TYR A 38 -12.22 5.57 -3.68
C TYR A 38 -12.93 6.74 -4.37
N GLN A 39 -13.64 7.58 -3.62
CA GLN A 39 -14.38 8.71 -4.16
C GLN A 39 -13.46 9.68 -4.90
N ALA A 40 -12.33 10.05 -4.30
CA ALA A 40 -11.34 10.94 -4.92
C ALA A 40 -10.74 10.37 -6.21
N LEU A 41 -10.69 9.04 -6.36
CA LEU A 41 -10.20 8.38 -7.57
C LEU A 41 -11.28 8.25 -8.65
N PHE A 42 -12.55 8.05 -8.31
CA PHE A 42 -13.59 7.68 -9.30
C PHE A 42 -14.67 8.74 -9.54
N ASP A 43 -14.95 9.62 -8.57
CA ASP A 43 -16.03 10.62 -8.69
C ASP A 43 -15.61 11.88 -9.47
N VAL A 44 -14.31 12.01 -9.78
CA VAL A 44 -13.76 13.16 -10.49
C VAL A 44 -13.96 13.01 -12.01
N GLN A 45 -14.62 13.99 -12.62
CA GLN A 45 -14.71 14.09 -14.09
C GLN A 45 -13.47 14.80 -14.65
N GLU A 46 -12.59 14.02 -15.30
CA GLU A 46 -11.38 14.51 -15.95
C GLU A 46 -11.19 13.83 -17.33
N ASP A 47 -10.89 14.63 -18.35
CA ASP A 47 -10.70 14.14 -19.72
C ASP A 47 -9.35 13.40 -19.90
N ALA A 48 -8.37 13.65 -19.04
CA ALA A 48 -7.01 13.15 -19.20
C ALA A 48 -6.81 11.71 -18.67
N PHE A 49 -7.69 11.24 -17.79
CA PHE A 49 -7.77 9.84 -17.38
C PHE A 49 -9.19 9.64 -16.88
N THR A 50 -10.06 9.19 -17.77
CA THR A 50 -11.51 9.20 -17.56
C THR A 50 -11.94 8.17 -16.52
N ALA A 51 -13.14 8.32 -15.94
CA ALA A 51 -13.68 7.36 -14.99
C ALA A 51 -13.76 5.94 -15.58
N ASP A 52 -14.21 5.81 -16.83
CA ASP A 52 -14.28 4.52 -17.54
C ASP A 52 -12.91 3.84 -17.64
N GLU A 53 -11.87 4.60 -18.00
CA GLU A 53 -10.49 4.10 -18.05
C GLU A 53 -9.99 3.69 -16.66
N ARG A 54 -10.27 4.50 -15.62
CA ARG A 54 -9.91 4.18 -14.22
C ARG A 54 -10.57 2.88 -13.77
N TYR A 55 -11.87 2.71 -14.04
CA TYR A 55 -12.61 1.50 -13.71
C TYR A 55 -12.07 0.27 -14.46
N SER A 56 -11.76 0.39 -15.75
CA SER A 56 -11.16 -0.71 -16.53
C SER A 56 -9.79 -1.14 -15.99
N VAL A 57 -8.92 -0.18 -15.63
CA VAL A 57 -7.62 -0.49 -14.99
C VAL A 57 -7.83 -1.12 -13.61
N ALA A 58 -8.72 -0.57 -12.78
CA ALA A 58 -9.00 -1.06 -11.44
C ALA A 58 -9.54 -2.51 -11.45
N ALA A 59 -10.46 -2.82 -12.35
CA ALA A 59 -10.98 -4.18 -12.53
C ALA A 59 -9.86 -5.17 -12.88
N LYS A 60 -8.93 -4.77 -13.76
CA LYS A 60 -7.79 -5.61 -14.14
C LYS A 60 -6.83 -5.84 -12.98
N VAL A 61 -6.50 -4.80 -12.22
CA VAL A 61 -5.61 -4.88 -11.05
C VAL A 61 -6.23 -5.74 -9.95
N ALA A 62 -7.52 -5.54 -9.63
CA ALA A 62 -8.24 -6.37 -8.66
C ALA A 62 -8.24 -7.85 -9.10
N LYS A 63 -8.43 -8.13 -10.39
CA LYS A 63 -8.34 -9.49 -10.93
C LYS A 63 -6.96 -10.11 -10.76
N TRP A 64 -5.89 -9.36 -10.96
CA TRP A 64 -4.51 -9.82 -10.72
C TRP A 64 -4.21 -10.13 -9.25
N HIS A 65 -4.95 -9.52 -8.32
CA HIS A 65 -4.90 -9.84 -6.89
C HIS A 65 -5.81 -11.01 -6.49
N ASN A 66 -6.49 -11.67 -7.43
CA ASN A 66 -7.55 -12.65 -7.16
C ASN A 66 -8.72 -12.12 -6.30
N ALA A 67 -8.91 -10.80 -6.23
CA ALA A 67 -10.04 -10.17 -5.55
C ALA A 67 -11.24 -10.12 -6.50
N ASN A 68 -11.91 -11.27 -6.70
CA ASN A 68 -12.94 -11.44 -7.73
C ASN A 68 -14.15 -10.52 -7.50
N GLU A 69 -14.58 -10.34 -6.26
CA GLU A 69 -15.70 -9.48 -5.87
C GLU A 69 -15.38 -8.01 -6.19
N LEU A 70 -14.16 -7.57 -5.87
CA LEU A 70 -13.69 -6.22 -6.19
C LEU A 70 -13.50 -6.01 -7.69
N ALA A 71 -13.01 -7.03 -8.41
CA ALA A 71 -12.89 -6.98 -9.86
C ALA A 71 -14.26 -6.88 -10.55
N ALA A 72 -15.25 -7.63 -10.07
CA ALA A 72 -16.62 -7.58 -10.56
C ALA A 72 -17.26 -6.21 -10.27
N HIS A 73 -17.05 -5.66 -9.07
CA HIS A 73 -17.49 -4.30 -8.72
C HIS A 73 -16.98 -3.28 -9.73
N TYR A 74 -15.67 -3.25 -9.99
CA TYR A 74 -15.10 -2.29 -10.94
C TYR A 74 -15.52 -2.53 -12.39
N ALA A 75 -15.63 -3.79 -12.81
CA ALA A 75 -16.08 -4.15 -14.16
C ALA A 75 -17.55 -3.76 -14.42
N GLY A 76 -18.36 -3.59 -13.37
CA GLY A 76 -19.74 -3.10 -13.48
C GLY A 76 -19.86 -1.65 -13.93
N PHE A 77 -18.78 -0.86 -13.83
CA PHE A 77 -18.76 0.56 -14.20
C PHE A 77 -17.85 0.87 -15.41
N GLY A 78 -16.77 0.11 -15.60
CA GLY A 78 -15.80 0.37 -16.67
C GLY A 78 -16.21 -0.23 -18.02
N LEU A 79 -16.31 0.62 -19.05
CA LEU A 79 -16.61 0.23 -20.43
C LEU A 79 -15.46 0.51 -21.42
N ALA A 80 -14.32 1.05 -20.95
CA ALA A 80 -13.21 1.41 -21.83
C ALA A 80 -12.50 0.17 -22.40
N ASP A 81 -12.16 0.21 -23.70
CA ASP A 81 -11.41 -0.84 -24.38
C ASP A 81 -9.95 -0.91 -23.85
N PRO A 82 -9.60 -1.97 -23.11
CA PRO A 82 -8.27 -2.10 -22.51
C PRO A 82 -7.16 -2.30 -23.55
N THR A 83 -7.50 -2.53 -24.82
CA THR A 83 -6.54 -2.74 -25.92
C THR A 83 -6.21 -1.46 -26.69
N SER A 84 -6.79 -0.32 -26.30
CA SER A 84 -6.44 0.97 -26.91
C SER A 84 -4.94 1.28 -26.78
N ALA A 85 -4.40 1.99 -27.76
CA ALA A 85 -2.98 2.37 -27.79
C ALA A 85 -2.55 3.18 -26.55
N ARG A 86 -3.49 3.92 -25.95
CA ARG A 86 -3.28 4.70 -24.72
C ARG A 86 -3.28 3.83 -23.45
N LEU A 87 -4.20 2.87 -23.34
CA LEU A 87 -4.34 2.04 -22.13
C LEU A 87 -3.35 0.88 -22.07
N THR A 88 -2.84 0.40 -23.22
CA THR A 88 -1.82 -0.65 -23.25
C THR A 88 -0.61 -0.33 -22.37
N PRO A 89 0.10 0.80 -22.54
CA PRO A 89 1.24 1.14 -21.67
C PRO A 89 0.81 1.42 -20.21
N ALA A 90 -0.41 1.89 -19.98
CA ALA A 90 -0.94 2.07 -18.62
C ALA A 90 -1.17 0.74 -17.90
N LEU A 91 -1.66 -0.28 -18.60
CA LEU A 91 -1.84 -1.63 -18.08
C LEU A 91 -0.50 -2.35 -17.89
N GLU A 92 0.50 -2.12 -18.74
CA GLU A 92 1.86 -2.61 -18.54
C GLU A 92 2.49 -1.99 -17.28
N PHE A 93 2.35 -0.68 -17.10
CA PHE A 93 2.78 0.00 -15.88
C PHE A 93 2.02 -0.53 -14.65
N ALA A 94 0.70 -0.70 -14.73
CA ALA A 94 -0.10 -1.28 -13.65
C ALA A 94 0.34 -2.70 -13.30
N ARG A 95 0.69 -3.53 -14.30
CA ARG A 95 1.21 -4.88 -14.11
C ARG A 95 2.55 -4.86 -13.38
N LEU A 96 3.46 -3.97 -13.78
CA LEU A 96 4.75 -3.76 -13.11
C LEU A 96 4.55 -3.41 -11.63
N LEU A 97 3.71 -2.41 -11.32
CA LEU A 97 3.38 -2.01 -9.95
C LEU A 97 2.74 -3.16 -9.15
N THR A 98 1.91 -3.98 -9.80
CA THR A 98 1.18 -5.06 -9.14
C THR A 98 2.09 -6.21 -8.72
N PHE A 99 2.93 -6.71 -9.64
CA PHE A 99 3.68 -7.96 -9.46
C PHE A 99 5.17 -7.79 -9.15
N SER A 100 5.79 -6.69 -9.60
CA SER A 100 7.24 -6.52 -9.50
C SER A 100 7.62 -5.05 -9.38
N PRO A 101 7.08 -4.30 -8.40
CA PRO A 101 7.34 -2.87 -8.27
C PRO A 101 8.83 -2.55 -8.12
N VAL A 102 9.60 -3.44 -7.49
CA VAL A 102 11.06 -3.35 -7.33
C VAL A 102 11.86 -3.52 -8.63
N LYS A 103 11.21 -3.81 -9.76
CA LYS A 103 11.87 -3.82 -11.08
C LYS A 103 11.62 -2.53 -11.86
N ALA A 104 10.90 -1.58 -11.28
CA ALA A 104 10.62 -0.33 -11.95
C ALA A 104 11.89 0.49 -12.15
N THR A 105 11.89 1.24 -13.24
CA THR A 105 12.96 2.16 -13.62
C THR A 105 12.33 3.41 -14.21
N PRO A 106 13.07 4.53 -14.38
CA PRO A 106 12.57 5.72 -15.07
C PRO A 106 11.97 5.43 -16.45
N GLN A 107 12.42 4.37 -17.13
CA GLN A 107 11.91 3.97 -18.45
C GLN A 107 10.41 3.64 -18.44
N ALA A 108 9.88 3.10 -17.34
CA ALA A 108 8.45 2.80 -17.22
C ALA A 108 7.60 4.08 -17.29
N LEU A 109 8.07 5.16 -16.67
CA LEU A 109 7.42 6.47 -16.72
C LEU A 109 7.60 7.15 -18.08
N ASN A 110 8.80 7.05 -18.68
CA ASN A 110 9.05 7.58 -20.02
C ASN A 110 8.15 6.94 -21.09
N THR A 111 7.83 5.66 -20.93
CA THR A 111 6.92 4.94 -21.84
C THR A 111 5.50 5.51 -21.77
N LEU A 112 5.01 5.86 -20.58
CA LEU A 112 3.71 6.54 -20.41
C LEU A 112 3.73 7.94 -21.02
N VAL A 113 4.79 8.71 -20.78
CA VAL A 113 4.95 10.05 -21.37
C VAL A 113 4.96 9.99 -22.89
N ALA A 114 5.67 9.03 -23.49
CA ALA A 114 5.71 8.81 -24.94
C ALA A 114 4.33 8.41 -25.50
N ALA A 115 3.50 7.75 -24.70
CA ALA A 115 2.10 7.44 -25.03
C ALA A 115 1.11 8.60 -24.77
N GLY A 116 1.61 9.79 -24.44
CA GLY A 116 0.81 11.01 -24.28
C GLY A 116 0.23 11.23 -22.88
N TRP A 117 0.64 10.44 -21.88
CA TRP A 117 0.18 10.63 -20.51
C TRP A 117 0.82 11.88 -19.87
N LYS A 118 -0.03 12.73 -19.27
CA LYS A 118 0.42 13.88 -18.47
C LYS A 118 0.91 13.44 -17.09
N LYS A 119 1.76 14.25 -16.46
CA LYS A 119 2.37 13.95 -15.14
C LYS A 119 1.29 13.67 -14.07
N GLU A 120 0.22 14.46 -14.07
CA GLU A 120 -0.92 14.36 -13.16
C GLU A 120 -1.65 13.02 -13.34
N SER A 121 -1.86 12.61 -14.59
CA SER A 121 -2.52 11.34 -14.93
C SER A 121 -1.62 10.13 -14.64
N ILE A 122 -0.29 10.24 -14.80
CA ILE A 122 0.68 9.20 -14.41
C ILE A 122 0.64 8.99 -12.89
N VAL A 123 0.69 10.08 -12.11
CA VAL A 123 0.59 10.00 -10.64
C VAL A 123 -0.76 9.44 -10.22
N THR A 124 -1.85 9.84 -10.86
CA THR A 124 -3.19 9.30 -10.57
C THR A 124 -3.28 7.81 -10.92
N LEU A 125 -2.71 7.37 -12.05
CA LEU A 125 -2.62 5.95 -12.40
C LEU A 125 -1.83 5.15 -11.37
N ALA A 126 -0.67 5.66 -10.92
CA ALA A 126 0.12 5.00 -9.88
C ALA A 126 -0.67 4.89 -8.55
N GLN A 127 -1.35 5.97 -8.15
CA GLN A 127 -2.19 5.99 -6.95
C GLN A 127 -3.37 5.03 -7.07
N LEU A 128 -4.03 4.97 -8.23
CA LEU A 128 -5.12 4.03 -8.50
C LEU A 128 -4.67 2.57 -8.35
N VAL A 129 -3.59 2.18 -9.03
CA VAL A 129 -3.07 0.80 -8.98
C VAL A 129 -2.70 0.44 -7.54
N ALA A 130 -1.99 1.32 -6.85
CA ALA A 130 -1.55 1.09 -5.49
C ALA A 130 -2.72 1.05 -4.49
N PHE A 131 -3.76 1.87 -4.70
CA PHE A 131 -5.00 1.85 -3.92
C PHE A 131 -5.76 0.53 -4.09
N VAL A 132 -5.93 0.06 -5.33
CA VAL A 132 -6.61 -1.21 -5.60
C VAL A 132 -5.82 -2.39 -5.02
N SER A 133 -4.48 -2.33 -5.03
CA SER A 133 -3.63 -3.30 -4.33
C SER A 133 -3.84 -3.31 -2.81
N PHE A 134 -4.08 -2.15 -2.19
CA PHE A 134 -4.47 -2.03 -0.79
C PHE A 134 -5.87 -2.59 -0.53
N GLN A 135 -6.87 -2.17 -1.30
CA GLN A 135 -8.25 -2.64 -1.16
C GLN A 135 -8.36 -4.16 -1.34
N SER A 136 -7.66 -4.73 -2.31
CA SER A 136 -7.68 -6.18 -2.57
C SER A 136 -7.19 -6.98 -1.35
N ARG A 137 -6.14 -6.49 -0.68
CA ARG A 137 -5.59 -7.11 0.53
C ARG A 137 -6.49 -6.90 1.73
N LEU A 138 -6.96 -5.67 1.93
CA LEU A 138 -7.87 -5.37 3.03
C LEU A 138 -9.16 -6.19 2.90
N LEU A 139 -9.72 -6.32 1.68
CA LEU A 139 -10.87 -7.16 1.41
C LEU A 139 -10.60 -8.64 1.74
N ALA A 140 -9.46 -9.19 1.33
CA ALA A 140 -9.09 -10.57 1.67
C ALA A 140 -9.03 -10.79 3.20
N GLY A 141 -8.40 -9.86 3.94
CA GLY A 141 -8.34 -9.91 5.39
C GLY A 141 -9.71 -9.78 6.07
N LEU A 142 -10.55 -8.84 5.61
CA LEU A 142 -11.91 -8.66 6.13
C LEU A 142 -12.79 -9.87 5.89
N ARG A 143 -12.71 -10.49 4.70
CA ARG A 143 -13.43 -11.72 4.38
C ARG A 143 -13.03 -12.86 5.31
N LEU A 144 -11.74 -13.07 5.53
CA LEU A 144 -11.25 -14.10 6.47
C LEU A 144 -11.70 -13.83 7.91
N LEU A 145 -11.60 -12.59 8.39
CA LEU A 145 -12.09 -12.21 9.73
C LEU A 145 -13.61 -12.43 9.87
N ASN A 146 -14.35 -12.31 8.77
CA ASN A 146 -15.80 -12.54 8.70
C ASN A 146 -16.17 -14.00 8.37
N GLY A 147 -15.21 -14.94 8.42
CA GLY A 147 -15.45 -16.36 8.14
C GLY A 147 -15.82 -16.68 6.69
N LYS A 148 -15.55 -15.78 5.76
CA LYS A 148 -15.77 -15.95 4.32
C LYS A 148 -14.54 -16.58 3.66
N THR A 149 -14.78 -17.27 2.55
CA THR A 149 -13.71 -17.83 1.73
C THR A 149 -13.01 -16.73 0.92
N VAL A 150 -11.71 -16.88 0.75
CA VAL A 150 -10.87 -16.10 -0.17
C VAL A 150 -10.24 -17.05 -1.18
N ALA A 151 -9.82 -16.52 -2.32
CA ALA A 151 -9.11 -17.32 -3.30
C ALA A 151 -7.77 -17.81 -2.74
N ASP A 152 -7.45 -19.08 -2.98
CA ASP A 152 -6.14 -19.63 -2.63
C ASP A 152 -5.02 -18.98 -3.45
N SER A 153 -3.83 -18.91 -2.86
CA SER A 153 -2.61 -18.44 -3.51
C SER A 153 -1.51 -19.47 -3.27
N ASP A 154 -0.84 -19.87 -4.35
CA ASP A 154 0.31 -20.78 -4.36
C ASP A 154 1.65 -20.02 -4.31
N ILE A 155 1.61 -18.70 -4.10
CA ILE A 155 2.80 -17.86 -4.06
C ILE A 155 3.61 -18.15 -2.80
N SER A 156 4.90 -18.42 -3.01
CA SER A 156 5.86 -18.56 -1.91
C SER A 156 5.97 -17.26 -1.10
N VAL A 157 5.79 -17.36 0.22
CA VAL A 157 5.86 -16.23 1.15
C VAL A 157 7.28 -16.15 1.72
N VAL A 158 8.14 -15.43 1.00
CA VAL A 158 9.57 -15.26 1.33
C VAL A 158 10.01 -13.82 1.12
N ALA A 159 11.14 -13.44 1.72
CA ALA A 159 11.71 -12.10 1.54
C ALA A 159 11.90 -11.78 0.06
N GLY A 160 11.41 -10.59 -0.33
CA GLY A 160 11.50 -10.12 -1.70
C GLY A 160 12.94 -9.79 -2.08
N VAL A 161 13.17 -9.68 -3.39
CA VAL A 161 14.40 -9.08 -3.92
C VAL A 161 14.35 -7.56 -3.76
N TRP A 162 15.51 -6.92 -3.65
CA TRP A 162 15.65 -5.46 -3.57
C TRP A 162 16.77 -4.97 -4.50
N HIS A 163 16.82 -3.67 -4.75
CA HIS A 163 17.89 -3.06 -5.52
C HIS A 163 19.22 -3.11 -4.76
N THR A 164 20.26 -3.59 -5.43
CA THR A 164 21.64 -3.65 -4.88
C THR A 164 22.58 -2.68 -5.59
N ASP A 165 22.05 -1.82 -6.46
CA ASP A 165 22.84 -0.79 -7.14
C ASP A 165 23.31 0.26 -6.13
N ALA A 166 24.61 0.51 -6.07
CA ALA A 166 25.20 1.42 -5.08
C ALA A 166 24.97 2.91 -5.39
N LYS A 167 24.33 3.21 -6.52
CA LYS A 167 24.04 4.58 -6.97
C LYS A 167 22.63 4.69 -7.52
N THR A 168 21.98 5.82 -7.24
CA THR A 168 20.72 6.19 -7.88
C THR A 168 20.94 6.61 -9.33
N GLN A 169 19.87 6.80 -10.09
CA GLN A 169 19.92 7.34 -11.45
C GLN A 169 20.63 8.70 -11.52
N SER A 170 20.48 9.55 -10.49
CA SER A 170 21.15 10.86 -10.41
C SER A 170 22.62 10.78 -9.97
N GLY A 171 23.09 9.58 -9.59
CA GLY A 171 24.46 9.32 -9.16
C GLY A 171 24.73 9.47 -7.66
N LYS A 172 23.69 9.71 -6.84
CA LYS A 172 23.81 9.72 -5.38
C LYS A 172 24.08 8.32 -4.84
N ALA A 173 24.72 8.22 -3.67
CA ALA A 173 24.90 6.93 -3.01
C ALA A 173 23.53 6.33 -2.63
N ALA A 174 23.33 5.05 -2.91
CA ALA A 174 22.07 4.34 -2.65
C ALA A 174 22.28 3.20 -1.64
N PRO A 175 21.28 2.88 -0.80
CA PRO A 175 21.37 1.75 0.11
C PRO A 175 21.27 0.43 -0.66
N VAL A 176 22.23 -0.47 -0.44
CA VAL A 176 22.30 -1.79 -1.12
C VAL A 176 21.74 -2.95 -0.27
N GLN A 177 21.29 -2.64 0.95
CA GLN A 177 20.69 -3.57 1.87
C GLN A 177 19.66 -2.85 2.74
N PHE A 178 18.74 -3.63 3.31
CA PHE A 178 17.82 -3.12 4.32
C PHE A 178 18.60 -2.54 5.51
N THR A 179 18.10 -1.43 6.05
CA THR A 179 18.79 -0.65 7.07
C THR A 179 17.79 0.08 7.94
N GLN A 180 18.19 0.45 9.15
CA GLN A 180 17.46 1.41 9.98
C GLN A 180 17.90 2.86 9.73
N GLN A 181 18.92 3.13 8.90
CA GLN A 181 19.37 4.51 8.63
C GLN A 181 18.25 5.38 8.05
N GLU A 182 18.28 6.67 8.38
CA GLU A 182 17.44 7.65 7.71
C GLU A 182 17.88 7.79 6.26
N LEU A 183 16.91 7.76 5.34
CA LEU A 183 17.15 7.77 3.90
C LEU A 183 16.48 9.00 3.29
N GLY A 184 17.13 9.56 2.28
CA GLY A 184 16.47 10.43 1.32
C GLY A 184 15.70 9.62 0.28
N TRP A 185 14.79 10.27 -0.43
CA TRP A 185 14.10 9.68 -1.57
C TRP A 185 14.04 10.74 -2.67
N GLU A 186 14.32 10.33 -3.91
CA GLU A 186 14.26 11.23 -5.06
C GLU A 186 13.29 10.71 -6.13
N PRO A 187 12.48 11.60 -6.72
CA PRO A 187 11.51 11.20 -7.72
C PRO A 187 12.13 11.05 -9.11
N TRP A 188 11.65 10.07 -9.87
CA TRP A 188 11.92 9.95 -11.31
C TRP A 188 11.03 10.85 -12.16
N LEU A 189 9.91 11.31 -11.59
CA LEU A 189 9.04 12.32 -12.17
C LEU A 189 9.06 13.57 -11.30
N ALA A 190 9.48 14.71 -11.86
CA ALA A 190 9.63 15.94 -11.08
C ALA A 190 8.39 16.25 -10.20
N ALA A 191 8.62 16.42 -8.90
CA ALA A 191 7.62 16.88 -7.95
C ALA A 191 7.03 18.23 -8.41
N LYS A 192 5.77 18.51 -8.09
CA LYS A 192 5.18 19.83 -8.37
C LYS A 192 5.90 20.86 -7.47
N PRO A 193 6.44 21.97 -8.03
CA PRO A 193 7.01 23.04 -7.22
C PRO A 193 5.98 23.59 -6.24
N LEU A 194 6.39 23.93 -5.00
CA LEU A 194 5.47 24.41 -3.97
C LEU A 194 4.66 25.64 -4.43
N ALA A 195 5.32 26.57 -5.15
CA ALA A 195 4.71 27.79 -5.66
C ALA A 195 3.65 27.56 -6.76
N GLU A 196 3.59 26.37 -7.37
CA GLU A 196 2.56 26.00 -8.34
C GLU A 196 1.30 25.42 -7.69
N PHE A 197 1.32 25.15 -6.38
CA PHE A 197 0.12 24.81 -5.62
C PHE A 197 -0.65 26.07 -5.26
N THR A 198 -1.98 25.99 -5.25
CA THR A 198 -2.82 27.10 -4.76
C THR A 198 -2.59 27.33 -3.25
N PRO A 199 -2.93 28.50 -2.68
CA PRO A 199 -2.77 28.75 -1.25
C PRO A 199 -3.45 27.69 -0.36
N ASP A 200 -4.63 27.21 -0.75
CA ASP A 200 -5.36 26.17 -0.01
C ASP A 200 -4.64 24.82 -0.09
N GLU A 201 -4.13 24.45 -1.27
CA GLU A 201 -3.33 23.24 -1.45
C GLU A 201 -2.03 23.27 -0.62
N GLN A 202 -1.37 24.43 -0.56
CA GLN A 202 -0.17 24.62 0.28
C GLN A 202 -0.50 24.47 1.77
N ALA A 203 -1.64 25.00 2.23
CA ALA A 203 -2.08 24.86 3.61
C ALA A 203 -2.36 23.39 3.98
N ILE A 204 -2.95 22.62 3.07
CA ILE A 204 -3.16 21.17 3.25
C ILE A 204 -1.81 20.43 3.37
N LEU A 205 -0.86 20.72 2.48
CA LEU A 205 0.48 20.12 2.57
C LEU A 205 1.17 20.47 3.90
N ALA A 206 1.10 21.74 4.32
CA ALA A 206 1.69 22.21 5.58
C ALA A 206 1.07 21.52 6.81
N LYS A 207 -0.27 21.36 6.83
CA LYS A 207 -1.00 20.69 7.92
C LYS A 207 -0.48 19.27 8.21
N PHE A 208 0.02 18.58 7.20
CA PHE A 208 0.55 17.22 7.33
C PHE A 208 2.08 17.14 7.36
N GLY A 209 2.79 18.28 7.33
CA GLY A 209 4.25 18.32 7.29
C GLY A 209 4.83 17.84 5.96
N HIS A 210 4.09 18.02 4.86
CA HIS A 210 4.44 17.51 3.54
C HIS A 210 5.10 18.56 2.63
N THR A 211 5.18 19.81 3.05
CA THR A 211 5.65 20.96 2.26
C THR A 211 7.00 20.71 1.59
N ASP A 212 7.98 20.22 2.35
CA ASP A 212 9.37 20.11 1.88
C ASP A 212 9.69 18.74 1.26
N SER A 213 8.72 17.82 1.23
CA SER A 213 8.93 16.46 0.71
C SER A 213 8.63 16.38 -0.79
N ASP A 214 9.64 16.04 -1.59
CA ASP A 214 9.44 15.76 -3.02
C ASP A 214 8.45 14.62 -3.26
N TYR A 215 8.46 13.58 -2.41
CA TYR A 215 7.50 12.48 -2.51
C TYR A 215 6.05 12.97 -2.37
N PHE A 216 5.76 13.72 -1.30
CA PHE A 216 4.41 14.21 -1.08
C PHE A 216 3.99 15.28 -2.08
N ARG A 217 4.91 16.17 -2.52
CA ARG A 217 4.62 17.13 -3.60
C ARG A 217 4.43 16.45 -4.97
N LEU A 218 5.06 15.30 -5.23
CA LEU A 218 4.78 14.51 -6.41
C LEU A 218 3.37 13.91 -6.35
N LEU A 219 3.01 13.26 -5.25
CA LEU A 219 1.66 12.71 -5.06
C LEU A 219 0.58 13.80 -5.04
N GLY A 220 0.92 14.99 -4.56
CA GLY A 220 0.08 16.18 -4.52
C GLY A 220 -0.36 16.69 -5.91
N ARG A 221 0.18 16.15 -7.01
CA ARG A 221 -0.41 16.33 -8.35
C ARG A 221 -1.86 15.84 -8.42
N ASN A 222 -2.24 14.93 -7.53
CA ASN A 222 -3.63 14.62 -7.19
C ASN A 222 -3.80 14.73 -5.67
N LEU A 223 -3.94 15.98 -5.19
CA LEU A 223 -3.99 16.29 -3.76
C LEU A 223 -5.17 15.64 -3.03
N PRO A 224 -6.41 15.58 -3.58
CA PRO A 224 -7.52 14.93 -2.89
C PRO A 224 -7.23 13.47 -2.53
N VAL A 225 -6.63 12.70 -3.44
CA VAL A 225 -6.25 11.30 -3.15
C VAL A 225 -5.11 11.24 -2.14
N LEU A 226 -4.12 12.13 -2.22
CA LEU A 226 -3.04 12.21 -1.23
C LEU A 226 -3.60 12.48 0.18
N GLU A 227 -4.52 13.44 0.32
CA GLU A 227 -5.11 13.77 1.62
C GLU A 227 -5.85 12.57 2.23
N GLN A 228 -6.72 11.91 1.46
CA GLN A 228 -7.44 10.72 1.93
C GLN A 228 -6.51 9.57 2.27
N ARG A 229 -5.46 9.35 1.47
CA ARG A 229 -4.41 8.36 1.78
C ARG A 229 -3.69 8.67 3.10
N THR A 230 -3.32 9.93 3.33
CA THR A 230 -2.65 10.37 4.57
C THR A 230 -3.56 10.22 5.79
N LEU A 231 -4.84 10.54 5.64
CA LEU A 231 -5.81 10.37 6.72
C LEU A 231 -6.08 8.88 7.00
N THR A 232 -6.04 8.02 5.98
CA THR A 232 -6.07 6.56 6.15
C THR A 232 -4.88 6.06 6.95
N ASP A 233 -3.65 6.47 6.59
CA ASP A 233 -2.42 6.15 7.36
C ASP A 233 -2.54 6.56 8.83
N LYS A 234 -2.96 7.80 9.07
CA LYS A 234 -3.15 8.30 10.43
C LYS A 234 -4.21 7.51 11.20
N GLY A 235 -5.33 7.18 10.55
CA GLY A 235 -6.39 6.35 11.12
C GLY A 235 -5.91 4.96 11.51
N ILE A 236 -4.98 4.37 10.74
CA ILE A 236 -4.41 3.05 11.03
C ILE A 236 -3.37 3.12 12.15
N PHE A 237 -2.46 4.09 12.14
CA PHE A 237 -1.29 4.09 13.04
C PHE A 237 -1.45 4.85 14.34
N TYR A 238 -2.37 5.82 14.40
CA TYR A 238 -2.47 6.74 15.54
C TYR A 238 -3.78 6.61 16.33
N THR A 239 -4.77 5.88 15.83
CA THR A 239 -6.01 5.61 16.59
C THR A 239 -5.70 4.73 17.81
N PRO A 240 -6.05 5.16 19.04
CA PRO A 240 -5.76 4.42 20.27
C PRO A 240 -6.47 3.06 20.39
N GLY A 241 -5.99 2.23 21.32
CA GLY A 241 -6.52 0.88 21.59
C GLY A 241 -6.15 -0.15 20.52
N GLY A 242 -6.49 -1.42 20.72
CA GLY A 242 -6.17 -2.51 19.78
C GLY A 242 -4.70 -2.90 19.78
N LEU A 243 -4.14 -3.16 18.59
CA LEU A 243 -2.76 -3.63 18.45
C LEU A 243 -1.77 -2.52 18.81
N PRO A 244 -0.78 -2.78 19.68
CA PRO A 244 0.29 -1.83 19.97
C PRO A 244 0.93 -1.25 18.71
N ARG A 245 1.27 0.04 18.74
CA ARG A 245 1.86 0.71 17.59
C ARG A 245 3.17 0.05 17.12
N ALA A 246 3.99 -0.46 18.03
CA ALA A 246 5.22 -1.19 17.66
C ALA A 246 4.94 -2.36 16.71
N GLU A 247 3.85 -3.09 16.94
CA GLU A 247 3.43 -4.26 16.16
C GLU A 247 2.75 -3.84 14.84
N ARG A 248 2.04 -2.71 14.81
CA ARG A 248 1.58 -2.10 13.54
C ARG A 248 2.75 -1.72 12.64
N GLU A 249 3.79 -1.12 13.21
CA GLU A 249 5.03 -0.74 12.50
C GLU A 249 5.85 -2.00 12.11
N LEU A 250 5.77 -3.09 12.88
CA LEU A 250 6.35 -4.40 12.53
C LEU A 250 5.68 -4.98 11.28
N ALA A 251 4.35 -4.94 11.21
CA ALA A 251 3.61 -5.39 10.03
C ALA A 251 3.98 -4.58 8.78
N ALA A 252 4.14 -3.27 8.92
CA ALA A 252 4.63 -2.39 7.85
C ALA A 252 6.05 -2.75 7.39
N THR A 253 6.94 -3.08 8.34
CA THR A 253 8.31 -3.52 8.06
C THR A 253 8.32 -4.86 7.31
N ALA A 254 7.55 -5.84 7.77
CA ALA A 254 7.42 -7.14 7.12
C ALA A 254 6.86 -7.03 5.69
N ALA A 255 5.80 -6.23 5.49
CA ALA A 255 5.24 -5.97 4.17
C ALA A 255 6.27 -5.33 3.23
N SER A 256 7.06 -4.39 3.74
CA SER A 256 8.12 -3.72 2.98
C SER A 256 9.27 -4.66 2.61
N LYS A 257 9.62 -5.62 3.49
CA LYS A 257 10.58 -6.70 3.21
C LYS A 257 10.09 -7.65 2.11
N ILE A 258 8.79 -7.98 2.08
CA ILE A 258 8.21 -8.79 0.99
C ILE A 258 8.24 -8.02 -0.35
N ASN A 259 7.92 -6.73 -0.34
CA ASN A 259 7.86 -5.94 -1.56
C ASN A 259 9.22 -5.40 -2.04
N GLY A 260 10.29 -5.55 -1.24
CA GLY A 260 11.62 -5.06 -1.59
C GLY A 260 11.83 -3.55 -1.37
N CYS A 261 10.95 -2.85 -0.63
CA CYS A 261 11.06 -1.40 -0.41
C CYS A 261 12.01 -1.08 0.76
N ILE A 262 13.29 -0.81 0.46
CA ILE A 262 14.30 -0.43 1.46
C ILE A 262 13.89 0.85 2.21
N TYR A 263 13.42 1.88 1.50
CA TYR A 263 13.00 3.14 2.13
C TYR A 263 11.90 2.93 3.18
N CYS A 264 10.85 2.22 2.78
CA CYS A 264 9.71 1.96 3.63
C CYS A 264 10.12 1.12 4.83
N ALA A 265 10.88 0.04 4.60
CA ALA A 265 11.39 -0.79 5.67
C ALA A 265 12.27 0.00 6.65
N SER A 266 13.09 0.96 6.19
CA SER A 266 13.94 1.74 7.11
C SER A 266 13.12 2.61 8.06
N VAL A 267 12.11 3.32 7.53
CA VAL A 267 11.23 4.19 8.33
C VAL A 267 10.48 3.38 9.38
N HIS A 268 9.91 2.25 8.98
CA HIS A 268 9.05 1.45 9.86
C HIS A 268 9.86 0.61 10.84
N ALA A 269 11.01 0.07 10.43
CA ALA A 269 11.92 -0.65 11.31
C ALA A 269 12.43 0.24 12.45
N ARG A 270 12.85 1.48 12.14
CA ARG A 270 13.24 2.45 13.18
C ARG A 270 12.13 2.64 14.22
N LYS A 271 10.89 2.80 13.77
CA LYS A 271 9.74 3.00 14.67
C LYS A 271 9.43 1.75 15.47
N THR A 272 9.49 0.57 14.86
CA THR A 272 9.35 -0.72 15.56
C THR A 272 10.38 -0.82 16.68
N SER A 273 11.67 -0.67 16.37
CA SER A 273 12.78 -0.68 17.34
C SER A 273 12.57 0.33 18.48
N GLN A 274 12.29 1.59 18.13
CA GLN A 274 12.08 2.65 19.11
C GLN A 274 10.92 2.39 20.06
N LEU A 275 9.84 1.76 19.58
CA LEU A 275 8.62 1.54 20.36
C LEU A 275 8.63 0.20 21.12
N SER A 276 9.18 -0.86 20.52
CA SER A 276 9.31 -2.17 21.17
C SER A 276 10.48 -2.24 22.16
N LYS A 277 11.49 -1.38 21.97
CA LYS A 277 12.79 -1.45 22.66
C LYS A 277 13.56 -2.74 22.38
N ASP A 278 13.33 -3.35 21.21
CA ASP A 278 13.98 -4.58 20.77
C ASP A 278 14.67 -4.41 19.41
N ASP A 279 15.76 -3.64 19.42
CA ASP A 279 16.55 -3.34 18.23
C ASP A 279 17.15 -4.63 17.60
N ASN A 280 17.50 -5.63 18.42
CA ASN A 280 18.11 -6.89 17.95
C ASN A 280 17.13 -7.73 17.14
N ALA A 281 15.88 -7.84 17.57
CA ALA A 281 14.84 -8.54 16.82
C ALA A 281 14.57 -7.88 15.47
N VAL A 282 14.57 -6.54 15.43
CA VAL A 282 14.38 -5.79 14.17
C VAL A 282 15.57 -5.94 13.24
N GLU A 283 16.80 -5.86 13.72
CA GLU A 283 18.00 -6.13 12.91
C GLU A 283 17.99 -7.57 12.35
N THR A 284 17.56 -8.54 13.17
CA THR A 284 17.39 -9.93 12.71
C THR A 284 16.40 -10.04 11.55
N LEU A 285 15.26 -9.34 11.61
CA LEU A 285 14.28 -9.28 10.53
C LEU A 285 14.85 -8.59 9.27
N LEU A 286 15.57 -7.48 9.43
CA LEU A 286 16.16 -6.76 8.30
C LEU A 286 17.25 -7.57 7.59
N ALA A 287 18.01 -8.36 8.34
CA ALA A 287 19.11 -9.19 7.84
C ALA A 287 18.67 -10.40 7.00
N VAL A 288 17.38 -10.80 7.05
CA VAL A 288 16.83 -11.92 6.25
C VAL A 288 17.08 -11.69 4.76
N GLN A 289 17.70 -12.67 4.09
CA GLN A 289 18.10 -12.58 2.68
C GLN A 289 16.94 -12.92 1.74
N PRO A 290 16.98 -12.49 0.45
CA PRO A 290 15.92 -12.80 -0.49
C PRO A 290 15.69 -14.32 -0.59
N GLY A 291 14.42 -14.74 -0.62
CA GLY A 291 14.05 -16.15 -0.67
C GLY A 291 14.00 -16.87 0.68
N GLU A 292 14.39 -16.22 1.77
CA GLU A 292 14.27 -16.78 3.12
C GLU A 292 12.95 -16.37 3.83
N ILE A 293 12.59 -17.11 4.88
CA ILE A 293 11.41 -16.83 5.72
C ILE A 293 11.71 -15.68 6.69
N LEU A 294 10.86 -14.65 6.70
CA LEU A 294 11.07 -13.41 7.48
C LEU A 294 11.03 -13.62 9.00
N SER A 295 10.15 -14.50 9.47
CA SER A 295 9.88 -14.70 10.90
C SER A 295 10.97 -15.50 11.63
N LYS A 296 12.01 -15.96 10.92
CA LYS A 296 13.11 -16.73 11.50
C LYS A 296 13.80 -15.96 12.62
N GLY A 297 13.95 -16.60 13.78
CA GLY A 297 14.63 -16.02 14.95
C GLY A 297 13.77 -15.09 15.80
N GLN A 298 12.48 -14.94 15.49
CA GLN A 298 11.56 -14.06 16.21
C GLN A 298 10.82 -14.77 17.34
N SER A 299 10.24 -14.02 18.27
CA SER A 299 9.34 -14.55 19.32
C SER A 299 8.08 -15.18 18.70
N ALA A 300 7.40 -16.09 19.41
CA ALA A 300 6.19 -16.75 18.87
C ALA A 300 5.09 -15.76 18.44
N ARG A 301 4.92 -14.66 19.19
CA ARG A 301 3.99 -13.57 18.86
C ARG A 301 4.38 -12.88 17.56
N TRP A 302 5.63 -12.43 17.46
CA TRP A 302 6.13 -11.75 16.26
C TRP A 302 6.20 -12.68 15.06
N GLN A 303 6.47 -13.97 15.24
CA GLN A 303 6.39 -14.94 14.14
C GLN A 303 4.98 -14.97 13.54
N ALA A 304 3.94 -15.06 14.37
CA ALA A 304 2.56 -15.07 13.89
C ALA A 304 2.20 -13.76 13.16
N GLU A 305 2.59 -12.61 13.71
CA GLU A 305 2.35 -11.29 13.10
C GLU A 305 3.09 -11.10 11.78
N ILE A 306 4.39 -11.44 11.74
CA ILE A 306 5.23 -11.35 10.54
C ILE A 306 4.73 -12.30 9.46
N ASP A 307 4.39 -13.54 9.79
CA ASP A 307 3.88 -14.52 8.83
C ASP A 307 2.57 -14.04 8.22
N ALA A 308 1.63 -13.53 9.02
CA ALA A 308 0.36 -13.02 8.53
C ALA A 308 0.55 -11.77 7.65
N ALA A 309 1.37 -10.80 8.09
CA ALA A 309 1.69 -9.61 7.30
C ALA A 309 2.39 -9.97 5.99
N ALA A 310 3.32 -10.92 6.01
CA ALA A 310 4.04 -11.40 4.85
C ALA A 310 3.11 -12.10 3.84
N ALA A 311 2.27 -13.01 4.33
CA ALA A 311 1.29 -13.73 3.53
C ALA A 311 0.28 -12.78 2.90
N LEU A 312 -0.13 -11.72 3.60
CA LEU A 312 -0.99 -10.68 3.02
C LEU A 312 -0.28 -9.84 1.93
N SER A 313 1.05 -9.73 2.00
CA SER A 313 1.83 -8.82 1.16
C SER A 313 2.18 -9.36 -0.22
N VAL A 314 2.26 -10.68 -0.41
CA VAL A 314 2.48 -11.30 -1.74
C VAL A 314 1.32 -11.03 -2.70
N THR A 315 1.53 -11.26 -4.01
CA THR A 315 0.50 -11.03 -5.04
C THR A 315 0.32 -12.27 -5.92
N PRO A 316 -0.88 -12.89 -5.94
CA PRO A 316 -2.05 -12.62 -5.09
C PRO A 316 -1.79 -12.91 -3.60
N PRO A 317 -2.53 -12.26 -2.66
CA PRO A 317 -2.35 -12.48 -1.22
C PRO A 317 -2.54 -13.96 -0.84
N ALA A 318 -1.68 -14.45 0.05
CA ALA A 318 -1.66 -15.84 0.55
C ALA A 318 -2.08 -15.94 2.03
N LEU A 319 -2.72 -14.89 2.59
CA LEU A 319 -3.27 -14.93 3.94
C LEU A 319 -4.40 -15.98 4.00
N THR A 320 -4.46 -16.75 5.09
CA THR A 320 -5.44 -17.84 5.28
C THR A 320 -5.97 -17.85 6.70
N VAL A 321 -7.02 -18.63 6.96
CA VAL A 321 -7.58 -18.86 8.31
C VAL A 321 -6.52 -19.38 9.28
N ALA A 322 -5.61 -20.25 8.83
CA ALA A 322 -4.53 -20.78 9.67
C ALA A 322 -3.58 -19.68 10.18
N HIS A 323 -3.41 -18.58 9.43
CA HIS A 323 -2.67 -17.42 9.93
C HIS A 323 -3.43 -16.73 11.06
N LEU A 324 -4.74 -16.52 10.90
CA LEU A 324 -5.58 -15.91 11.94
C LEU A 324 -5.67 -16.77 13.21
N GLU A 325 -5.73 -18.09 13.06
CA GLU A 325 -5.67 -19.03 14.19
C GLU A 325 -4.36 -18.92 14.97
N ARG A 326 -3.22 -18.73 14.29
CA ARG A 326 -1.94 -18.47 14.96
C ARG A 326 -1.93 -17.14 15.70
N LEU A 327 -2.55 -16.08 15.14
CA LEU A 327 -2.71 -14.80 15.85
C LEU A 327 -3.61 -14.95 17.09
N ASN A 328 -4.73 -15.66 16.97
CA ASN A 328 -5.61 -15.99 18.11
C ASN A 328 -4.86 -16.75 19.22
N ALA A 329 -4.00 -17.71 18.85
CA ALA A 329 -3.19 -18.45 19.80
C ALA A 329 -2.16 -17.58 20.55
N GLN A 330 -1.80 -16.42 19.99
CA GLN A 330 -0.97 -15.39 20.63
C GLN A 330 -1.79 -14.31 21.34
N GLY A 331 -3.11 -14.52 21.47
CA GLY A 331 -4.03 -13.65 22.20
C GLY A 331 -4.46 -12.40 21.45
N LEU A 332 -4.30 -12.32 20.12
CA LEU A 332 -4.80 -11.18 19.34
C LEU A 332 -6.31 -11.30 19.12
N ASP A 333 -7.07 -10.33 19.60
CA ASP A 333 -8.50 -10.23 19.32
C ASP A 333 -8.80 -9.73 17.89
N THR A 334 -10.09 -9.63 17.52
CA THR A 334 -10.52 -9.19 16.19
C THR A 334 -10.05 -7.77 15.83
N LEU A 335 -10.01 -6.84 16.79
CA LEU A 335 -9.54 -5.48 16.56
C LEU A 335 -8.03 -5.47 16.32
N GLN A 336 -7.27 -6.24 17.08
CA GLN A 336 -5.83 -6.38 16.93
C GLN A 336 -5.45 -7.05 15.59
N GLN A 337 -6.21 -8.05 15.16
CA GLN A 337 -6.02 -8.67 13.84
C GLN A 337 -6.38 -7.71 12.71
N LEU A 338 -7.46 -6.93 12.86
CA LEU A 338 -7.81 -5.89 11.90
C LEU A 338 -6.70 -4.84 11.77
N ASP A 339 -6.13 -4.38 12.89
CA ASP A 339 -5.02 -3.43 12.90
C ASP A 339 -3.81 -3.98 12.13
N LEU A 340 -3.45 -5.25 12.36
CA LEU A 340 -2.35 -5.92 11.66
C LEU A 340 -2.60 -5.96 10.14
N ILE A 341 -3.79 -6.40 9.75
CA ILE A 341 -4.22 -6.49 8.35
C ILE A 341 -4.22 -5.12 7.69
N GLN A 342 -4.78 -4.10 8.33
CA GLN A 342 -4.81 -2.73 7.81
C GLN A 342 -3.39 -2.17 7.63
N SER A 343 -2.52 -2.41 8.60
CA SER A 343 -1.12 -1.99 8.55
C SER A 343 -0.40 -2.63 7.36
N ALA A 344 -0.41 -3.96 7.25
CA ALA A 344 0.24 -4.66 6.14
C ALA A 344 -0.39 -4.32 4.77
N ALA A 345 -1.72 -4.22 4.67
CA ALA A 345 -2.40 -3.85 3.44
C ALA A 345 -2.04 -2.42 2.99
N PHE A 346 -1.95 -1.46 3.92
CA PHE A 346 -1.60 -0.08 3.58
C PHE A 346 -0.18 0.02 3.02
N PHE A 347 0.76 -0.79 3.51
CA PHE A 347 2.13 -0.81 2.97
C PHE A 347 2.20 -1.41 1.56
N ALA A 348 1.25 -2.24 1.16
CA ALA A 348 1.12 -2.61 -0.25
C ALA A 348 0.84 -1.39 -1.16
N TRP A 349 0.15 -0.35 -0.66
CA TRP A 349 -0.02 0.93 -1.36
C TRP A 349 1.28 1.73 -1.33
N ALA A 350 1.82 1.99 -0.13
CA ALA A 350 3.01 2.83 0.02
C ALA A 350 4.23 2.29 -0.72
N ASN A 351 4.52 0.98 -0.62
CA ASN A 351 5.68 0.37 -1.27
C ASN A 351 5.62 0.53 -2.79
N ARG A 352 4.43 0.33 -3.40
CA ARG A 352 4.27 0.45 -4.85
C ARG A 352 4.55 1.85 -5.34
N LEU A 353 4.09 2.89 -4.64
CA LEU A 353 4.40 4.27 -5.01
C LEU A 353 5.89 4.58 -4.83
N MET A 354 6.47 4.19 -3.69
CA MET A 354 7.88 4.47 -3.38
C MET A 354 8.86 3.80 -4.33
N LEU A 355 8.54 2.59 -4.81
CA LEU A 355 9.40 1.79 -5.69
C LEU A 355 9.25 2.16 -7.17
N THR A 356 8.14 2.79 -7.58
CA THR A 356 7.84 3.00 -9.01
C THR A 356 7.85 4.44 -9.46
N LEU A 357 7.87 5.39 -8.52
CA LEU A 357 7.93 6.82 -8.81
C LEU A 357 9.29 7.45 -8.48
N GLY A 358 10.24 6.68 -7.95
CA GLY A 358 11.53 7.18 -7.50
C GLY A 358 12.33 6.12 -6.75
N GLU A 359 13.39 6.55 -6.07
CA GLU A 359 14.34 5.66 -5.42
C GLU A 359 14.97 6.28 -4.15
N PRO A 360 15.41 5.45 -3.19
CA PRO A 360 16.09 5.93 -2.00
C PRO A 360 17.54 6.32 -2.26
N TYR A 361 18.04 7.29 -1.49
CA TYR A 361 19.47 7.64 -1.43
C TYR A 361 19.94 7.81 0.02
N LEU A 362 21.25 7.70 0.24
CA LEU A 362 21.92 7.99 1.51
C LEU A 362 22.23 9.51 1.56
N PRO A 363 21.66 10.25 2.52
CA PRO A 363 21.76 11.71 2.58
C PRO A 363 23.16 12.23 2.95
#